data_AF-C4RDD9-F1
#
_entry.id   AF-C4RDD9-F1
#
_cell.length_a   1.000
_cell.length_b   1.000
_cell.length_c   1.000
_cell.angle_alpha   90.00
_cell.angle_beta   90.00
_cell.angle_gamma   90.00
#
_symmetry.space_group_name_H-M   'P 1'
#
loop_
_entity.id
_entity.type
_entity.pdbx_description
1 polymer ?
#
loop_
_entity_poly.entity_id
_entity_poly.type
_entity_poly.pdbx_seq_one_letter_code
_entity_poly.pdbx_strand_id
1 'polypeptide(L)' 'MRLTDFWARLEEAFGPGYATSIASDQVLSQLGGRTIEQALGSGEQTHVVWRAVVAAYPDRVPTRLR' A
#
# COMPACT_ATOMS: atom_id res chain seq x y z
N MET A 1 4.24 -0.22 -11.43
CA MET A 1 5.45 0.15 -10.64
C MET A 1 6.19 -1.12 -10.25
N ARG A 2 7.49 -1.06 -9.94
CA ARG A 2 8.19 -2.23 -9.37
C ARG A 2 7.81 -2.39 -7.89
N LEU A 3 8.02 -3.59 -7.34
CA LEU A 3 7.75 -3.86 -5.93
C LEU A 3 8.62 -2.98 -5.01
N THR A 4 9.89 -2.76 -5.38
CA THR A 4 10.78 -1.85 -4.65
C THR A 4 10.26 -0.41 -4.63
N ASP A 5 9.72 0.08 -5.77
CA ASP A 5 9.12 1.43 -5.83
C ASP A 5 7.88 1.54 -4.94
N PHE A 6 7.08 0.47 -4.87
CA PHE A 6 5.90 0.42 -4.01
C PHE A 6 6.30 0.59 -2.54
N TRP A 7 7.29 -0.18 -2.07
CA TRP A 7 7.77 -0.09 -0.70
C TRP A 7 8.36 1.29 -0.39
N ALA A 8 9.16 1.85 -1.30
CA ALA A 8 9.69 3.20 -1.13
C ALA A 8 8.58 4.25 -0.95
N ARG A 9 7.51 4.18 -1.76
CA ARG A 9 6.35 5.08 -1.62
C ARG A 9 5.56 4.85 -0.33
N LEU A 10 5.44 3.61 0.10
CA LEU A 10 4.76 3.26 1.34
C LEU A 10 5.54 3.78 2.55
N GLU A 11 6.86 3.60 2.57
CA GLU A 11 7.75 4.18 3.59
C GLU A 11 7.72 5.71 3.56
N GLU A 12 7.60 6.33 2.40
CA GLU A 12 7.51 7.79 2.29
C GLU A 12 6.17 8.35 2.82
N ALA A 13 5.07 7.61 2.66
CA ALA A 13 3.75 8.02 3.14
C ALA A 13 3.52 7.71 4.64
N PHE A 14 4.06 6.59 5.14
CA PHE A 14 3.77 6.08 6.48
C PHE A 14 4.98 6.10 7.43
N GLY A 15 6.19 6.27 6.90
CA GLY A 15 7.45 6.14 7.61
C GLY A 15 8.04 4.73 7.51
N PRO A 16 9.38 4.59 7.50
CA PRO A 16 10.07 3.32 7.30
C PRO A 16 9.78 2.28 8.40
N GLY A 17 9.49 2.72 9.62
CA GLY A 17 9.15 1.82 10.73
C GLY A 17 7.71 1.29 10.71
N TYR A 18 6.79 1.99 10.04
CA TYR A 18 5.36 1.66 10.10
C TYR A 18 4.84 1.06 8.79
N ALA A 19 5.58 1.22 7.69
CA ALA A 19 5.20 0.71 6.36
C ALA A 19 4.95 -0.81 6.38
N THR A 20 5.85 -1.59 6.99
CA THR A 20 5.69 -3.05 7.09
C THR A 20 4.48 -3.42 7.94
N SER A 21 4.31 -2.81 9.12
CA SER A 21 3.14 -3.07 9.98
C SER A 21 1.83 -2.76 9.26
N ILE A 22 1.74 -1.62 8.57
CA ILE A 22 0.54 -1.31 7.78
C ILE A 22 0.33 -2.35 6.67
N ALA A 23 1.39 -2.81 6.02
CA ALA A 23 1.25 -3.77 4.95
C ALA A 23 0.75 -5.15 5.42
N SER A 24 1.15 -5.56 6.62
CA SER A 24 0.76 -6.82 7.25
C SER A 24 -0.58 -6.74 7.98
N ASP A 25 -0.85 -5.64 8.69
CA ASP A 25 -1.96 -5.54 9.65
C ASP A 25 -3.19 -4.86 9.04
N GLN A 26 -3.01 -3.95 8.08
CA GLN A 26 -4.14 -3.21 7.54
C GLN A 26 -4.87 -4.01 6.48
N VAL A 27 -6.12 -4.35 6.78
CA VAL A 27 -7.07 -4.87 5.81
C VAL A 27 -7.69 -3.72 5.00
N LEU A 28 -7.61 -3.81 3.68
CA LEU A 28 -8.16 -2.82 2.75
C LEU A 28 -9.38 -3.39 2.02
N SER A 29 -10.53 -2.73 2.15
CA SER A 29 -11.76 -3.13 1.44
C SER A 29 -11.61 -3.10 -0.08
N GLN A 30 -10.78 -2.18 -0.59
CA GLN A 30 -10.46 -2.06 -2.02
C GLN A 30 -9.66 -3.27 -2.57
N LEU A 31 -9.07 -4.08 -1.69
CA LEU A 31 -8.38 -5.34 -2.04
C LEU A 31 -9.26 -6.57 -1.80
N GLY A 32 -10.55 -6.37 -1.57
CA GLY A 32 -11.50 -7.44 -1.23
C GLY A 32 -11.36 -7.91 0.22
N GLY A 33 -11.01 -7.00 1.14
CA GLY A 33 -10.84 -7.35 2.55
C GLY A 33 -9.55 -8.11 2.84
N ARG A 34 -8.49 -7.83 2.07
CA ARG A 34 -7.15 -8.38 2.25
C ARG A 34 -6.16 -7.29 2.65
N THR A 35 -5.06 -7.70 3.25
CA THR A 35 -3.92 -6.83 3.53
C THR A 35 -3.09 -6.59 2.28
N ILE A 36 -2.18 -5.61 2.33
CA ILE A 36 -1.26 -5.31 1.23
C ILE A 36 -0.41 -6.54 0.92
N GLU A 37 0.18 -7.16 1.94
CA GLU A 37 1.00 -8.36 1.77
C GLU A 37 0.19 -9.54 1.21
N GLN A 38 -1.03 -9.75 1.70
CA GLN A 38 -1.90 -10.80 1.18
C GLN A 38 -2.25 -10.58 -0.29
N ALA A 39 -2.55 -9.33 -0.69
CA ALA A 39 -2.85 -9.01 -2.08
C ALA A 39 -1.62 -9.24 -2.97
N LEU A 40 -0.45 -8.72 -2.57
CA LEU A 40 0.80 -8.91 -3.30
C LEU A 40 1.17 -10.40 -3.41
N GLY A 41 1.03 -11.17 -2.33
CA GLY A 41 1.28 -12.61 -2.30
C GLY A 41 0.28 -13.41 -3.14
N SER A 42 -0.94 -12.88 -3.35
CA SER A 42 -1.94 -13.45 -4.26
C SER A 42 -1.66 -13.13 -5.74
N GLY A 43 -0.60 -12.37 -6.04
CA GLY A 43 -0.26 -11.92 -7.39
C GLY A 43 -0.97 -10.64 -7.83
N GLU A 44 -1.58 -9.89 -6.92
CA GLU A 44 -2.17 -8.59 -7.23
C GLU A 44 -1.10 -7.62 -7.72
N GLN A 45 -1.43 -6.84 -8.74
CA GLN A 45 -0.46 -5.91 -9.32
C GLN A 45 -0.18 -4.76 -8.36
N THR A 46 1.11 -4.44 -8.15
CA THR A 46 1.56 -3.37 -7.24
C THR A 46 0.86 -2.03 -7.47
N HIS A 47 0.54 -1.68 -8.71
CA HIS A 47 -0.19 -0.45 -9.04
C HIS A 47 -1.65 -0.48 -8.58
N VAL A 48 -2.30 -1.65 -8.59
CA VAL A 48 -3.65 -1.83 -8.06
C VAL A 48 -3.61 -1.69 -6.54
N VAL A 49 -2.65 -2.35 -5.90
CA VAL A 49 -2.43 -2.28 -4.45
C VAL A 49 -2.17 -0.84 -4.01
N TRP A 50 -1.33 -0.09 -4.73
CA TRP A 50 -1.08 1.31 -4.40
C TRP A 50 -2.32 2.19 -4.52
N ARG A 51 -3.14 2.03 -5.57
CA ARG A 51 -4.40 2.77 -5.67
C ARG A 51 -5.34 2.46 -4.51
N ALA A 52 -5.38 1.22 -4.05
CA ALA A 52 -6.15 0.85 -2.87
C ALA A 52 -5.62 1.55 -1.60
N VAL A 53 -4.31 1.66 -1.44
CA VAL A 53 -3.68 2.42 -0.34
C VAL A 53 -4.04 3.90 -0.42
N VAL A 54 -3.91 4.53 -1.60
CA VAL A 54 -4.27 5.95 -1.82
C VAL A 54 -5.75 6.19 -1.51
N ALA A 55 -6.63 5.29 -1.92
CA ALA A 55 -8.08 5.39 -1.67
C ALA A 55 -8.43 5.19 -0.19
N ALA A 56 -7.71 4.32 0.52
CA ALA A 56 -7.92 4.09 1.95
C ALA A 56 -7.33 5.20 2.83
N TYR A 57 -6.26 5.85 2.36
CA TYR A 57 -5.52 6.87 3.12
C TYR A 57 -5.28 8.16 2.32
N PRO A 58 -6.35 8.85 1.89
CA PRO A 58 -6.21 10.06 1.09
C PRO A 58 -5.40 11.16 1.80
N ASP A 59 -5.54 11.29 3.13
CA ASP A 59 -4.87 12.33 3.91
C ASP A 59 -3.40 12.01 4.23
N ARG A 60 -3.03 10.72 4.27
CA ARG A 60 -1.65 10.31 4.57
C ARG A 60 -0.79 10.19 3.33
N VAL A 61 -1.38 9.93 2.16
CA VAL A 61 -0.62 9.82 0.91
C VAL A 61 -0.52 11.20 0.22
N PRO A 62 0.69 11.78 0.12
CA PRO A 62 0.91 13.06 -0.54
C PRO A 62 0.47 13.02 -2.01
N THR A 63 -0.09 14.11 -2.52
CA THR A 63 -0.58 14.20 -3.92
C THR A 63 0.48 13.85 -4.97
N ARG A 64 1.76 14.12 -4.68
CA ARG A 64 2.88 13.76 -5.58
C ARG A 64 3.15 12.25 -5.70
N LEU A 65 2.63 11.44 -4.78
CA LEU A 65 2.77 9.98 -4.78
C LEU A 65 1.52 9.24 -5.27
N ARG A 66 0.39 9.95 -5.42
CA ARG A 66 -0.89 9.38 -5.85
C ARG A 66 -0.81 8.81 -7.27
#